data_AF-A0A9D8J2B7-F1
#
_entry.id   AF-A0A9D8J2B7-F1
#
_cell.length_a   1.000
_cell.length_b   1.000
_cell.length_c   1.000
_cell.angle_alpha   90.00
_cell.angle_beta   90.00
_cell.angle_gamma   90.00
#
_symmetry.space_group_name_H-M   'P 1'
#
loop_
_entity.id
_entity.type
_entity.pdbx_description
1 polymer ?
#
loop_
_entity_poly.entity_id
_entity_poly.type
_entity_poly.pdbx_seq_one_letter_code
_entity_poly.pdbx_strand_id
1 'polypeptide(L)' 'MGLSGVSMGSLILIFLIAVLLFGTDKLKDLGSDLGKAIKGFKKALDDEPS' A
#
# COMPACT_ATOMS: atom_id res chain seq x y z
N MET A 1 -22.05 -14.42 5.07
CA MET A 1 -20.64 -14.88 5.04
C MET A 1 -19.79 -13.72 4.53
N GLY A 2 -19.65 -12.68 5.36
CA GLY A 2 -18.79 -11.54 5.06
C GLY A 2 -17.32 -11.89 5.34
N LEU A 3 -16.43 -10.91 5.17
CA LEU A 3 -14.99 -10.98 5.42
C LEU A 3 -14.59 -11.28 6.90
N SER A 4 -15.37 -12.08 7.64
CA SER A 4 -15.14 -12.45 9.03
C SER A 4 -13.98 -13.42 9.24
N GLY A 5 -13.30 -13.85 8.17
CA GLY A 5 -12.09 -14.67 8.21
C GLY A 5 -10.78 -13.90 8.05
N VAL A 6 -10.84 -12.63 7.63
CA VAL A 6 -9.64 -11.79 7.49
C VAL A 6 -9.47 -10.98 8.77
N SER A 7 -8.95 -11.66 9.79
CA SER A 7 -8.45 -11.02 11.00
C SER A 7 -7.30 -10.06 10.66
N MET A 8 -7.20 -8.91 11.33
CA MET A 8 -6.08 -7.98 11.16
C MET A 8 -4.72 -8.70 11.33
N GLY A 9 -4.66 -9.74 12.16
CA GLY A 9 -3.46 -10.57 12.33
C GLY A 9 -3.09 -11.41 11.11
N SER A 10 -4.06 -11.91 10.33
CA SER A 10 -3.75 -12.69 9.13
C SER A 10 -3.23 -11.80 7.99
N LEU A 11 -3.71 -10.56 7.90
CA LEU A 11 -3.16 -9.56 6.96
C LEU A 11 -1.69 -9.25 7.27
N ILE A 12 -1.34 -9.09 8.55
CA ILE A 12 0.05 -8.84 8.96
C ILE A 12 0.93 -10.04 8.62
N LEU A 13 0.46 -11.27 8.85
CA LEU A 13 1.21 -12.48 8.52
C LEU A 13 1.48 -12.59 7.01
N ILE A 14 0.45 -12.35 6.18
CA ILE A 14 0.58 -12.34 4.72
C ILE A 14 1.55 -11.24 4.27
N PHE A 15 1.46 -10.06 4.86
CA PHE A 15 2.37 -8.95 4.56
C PHE A 15 3.82 -9.31 4.92
N LEU A 16 4.04 -9.95 6.07
CA LEU A 16 5.38 -10.40 6.50
C LEU A 16 5.97 -11.40 5.50
N ILE A 17 5.17 -12.38 5.05
CA ILE A 17 5.59 -13.35 4.03
C ILE A 17 5.89 -12.65 2.71
N ALA A 18 5.06 -11.70 2.29
CA ALA A 18 5.30 -10.92 1.08
C ALA A 18 6.63 -10.14 1.18
N VAL A 19 6.89 -9.47 2.30
CA VAL A 19 8.16 -8.75 2.53
C VAL A 19 9.36 -9.70 2.44
N LEU A 20 9.26 -10.92 2.99
CA LEU A 20 10.34 -11.91 2.93
C LEU A 20 10.57 -12.45 1.50
N LEU A 21 9.51 -12.64 0.71
CA LEU A 21 9.62 -13.14 -0.67
C LEU A 21 10.16 -12.07 -1.63
N PHE A 22 9.66 -10.85 -1.52
CA PHE A 22 10.02 -9.76 -2.43
C PHE A 22 11.26 -8.99 -1.96
N GLY A 23 11.60 -9.06 -0.68
CA GLY A 23 12.66 -8.26 -0.06
C GLY A 23 12.26 -6.80 0.16
N THR A 24 12.92 -6.14 1.12
CA THR A 24 12.59 -4.75 1.49
C THR A 24 12.91 -3.74 0.40
N ASP A 25 13.92 -4.01 -0.44
CA ASP A 25 14.34 -3.09 -1.50
C ASP A 25 13.29 -2.96 -2.60
N LYS A 26 12.74 -4.09 -3.06
CA LYS A 26 11.65 -4.10 -4.06
C LYS A 26 10.40 -3.40 -3.53
N LEU A 27 10.06 -3.63 -2.26
CA LEU A 27 8.93 -2.95 -1.60
C LEU A 27 9.15 -1.45 -1.47
N LYS A 28 10.38 -1.01 -1.19
CA LYS A 28 10.75 0.40 -1.10
C LYS A 28 10.66 1.10 -2.46
N ASP A 29 11.19 0.49 -3.52
CA ASP A 29 11.14 1.06 -4.87
C ASP A 29 9.69 1.16 -5.35
N LEU A 30 8.92 0.07 -5.21
CA LEU A 30 7.49 0.04 -5.56
C LEU A 30 6.69 1.05 -4.74
N GLY A 31 6.94 1.13 -3.43
CA GLY A 31 6.30 2.09 -2.53
C GLY A 31 6.64 3.54 -2.86
N SER A 32 7.87 3.82 -3.29
CA SER A 32 8.29 5.17 -3.71
C SER A 32 7.52 5.60 -4.96
N ASP A 33 7.40 4.72 -5.95
CA ASP A 33 6.76 5.05 -7.22
C ASP A 33 5.23 5.15 -7.09
N LEU A 34 4.61 4.23 -6.35
CA LEU A 34 3.20 4.33 -5.99
C LEU A 34 2.94 5.58 -5.13
N GLY A 35 3.83 5.90 -4.18
CA GLY A 35 3.71 7.08 -3.32
C GLY A 35 3.78 8.39 -4.11
N LYS A 36 4.67 8.49 -5.10
CA LYS A 36 4.74 9.65 -6.01
C LYS A 36 3.45 9.80 -6.83
N ALA A 37 2.93 8.70 -7.37
CA ALA A 37 1.69 8.71 -8.15
C ALA A 37 0.48 9.16 -7.29
N ILE A 38 0.33 8.59 -6.09
CA ILE A 38 -0.74 8.95 -5.15
C ILE A 38 -0.60 10.40 -4.69
N LYS A 39 0.62 10.89 -4.45
CA LYS A 39 0.87 12.29 -4.07
C LYS A 39 0.47 13.27 -5.20
N GLY A 40 0.79 12.93 -6.45
CA GLY A 40 0.35 13.70 -7.62
C GLY A 40 -1.17 13.69 -7.77
N PHE A 41 -1.81 12.54 -7.56
CA PHE A 41 -3.26 12.40 -7.58
C PHE A 41 -3.94 13.23 -6.49
N LYS A 42 -3.46 13.14 -5.24
CA LYS A 42 -3.96 13.95 -4.13
C LYS A 42 -3.83 15.44 -4.41
N LYS A 43 -2.67 15.88 -4.92
CA LYS A 43 -2.46 17.28 -5.26
C LYS A 43 -3.44 17.79 -6.31
N ALA A 44 -3.75 16.99 -7.34
CA ALA A 44 -4.73 17.36 -8.36
C ALA A 44 -6.17 17.48 -7.81
N LEU A 45 -6.51 16.72 -6.76
CA LEU A 45 -7.79 16.85 -6.06
C LEU A 45 -7.82 18.05 -5.12
N ASP A 46 -6.70 18.37 -4.47
CA ASP A 46 -6.57 19.52 -3.56
C ASP A 46 -6.41 20.87 -4.32
N ASP A 47 -5.84 20.86 -5.53
CA ASP A 47 -5.71 22.04 -6.42
C ASP A 47 -7.00 22.32 -7.22
N GLU A 48 -8.11 21.63 -6.94
CA GLU A 48 -9.43 22.03 -7.45
C GLU A 48 -9.81 23.36 -6.80
N PRO A 49 -9.87 24.48 -7.57
CA PRO A 49 -10.15 25.78 -7.01
C PRO A 49 -11.61 25.76 -6.54
N SER A 50 -11.80 26.02 -5.24
CA SER A 50 -13.10 26.42 -4.70
C SER A 50 -13.57 27.71 -5.33
#